data_AF-A0A960HJI3-F1
#
_entry.id   AF-A0A960HJI3-F1
#
_cell.length_a   1.000
_cell.length_b   1.000
_cell.length_c   1.000
_cell.angle_alpha   90.00
_cell.angle_beta   90.00
_cell.angle_gamma   90.00
#
_symmetry.space_group_name_H-M   'P 1'
#
loop_
_entity.id
_entity.type
_entity.pdbx_description
1 polymer ?
#
loop_
_entity_poly.entity_id
_entity_poly.type
_entity_poly.pdbx_seq_one_letter_code
_entity_poly.pdbx_strand_id
1 'polypeptide(L)'
;MALVVIVTAAVPALAMGGPAQAAATPVMASASVSAADLAGWYRSKGKVSSATVDIDTLARYYVEEGADEGVAGDLAFAQSIVETGYFGFSTRVPASFNNFSGLGAVDGGSGAATFPDARTGVRAQIQHLRAYGDPGATAGALAHPLVDPRFHLVAPKGKAPTWEQFGNGIWATDPGYSAKVLSIHQQILAFAGATTPTTTAPPTPTTVPASTWAPFATSADLVGQGHRDLLARDATTAELVLGVDVLERQLFTPSRYLATLVEGEGAEHGAPIVRLYLAALGRLPDPSGMGYWTRRHLAGWTLAEIADQILVSSEFERRFGAPADGAFVDQLYENVLDRAGDPSGIDYWTRRLVAGQISRRGLVVQFSESSEHVRSAQIEVETSIVYLGMVRRAPDPSVISWWTTRRTGGAGLDVLVDLVYASSAYRARFS
;
A
#
# COMPACT_ATOMS: atom_id res chain seq x y z
N MET A 1 20.25 40.41 68.83
CA MET A 1 19.02 40.56 68.04
C MET A 1 19.37 40.37 66.57
N ALA A 2 19.07 39.19 66.01
CA ALA A 2 19.34 38.89 64.61
C ALA A 2 18.11 39.28 63.77
N LEU A 3 18.32 40.12 62.76
CA LEU A 3 17.27 40.61 61.86
C LEU A 3 17.07 39.61 60.72
N VAL A 4 15.87 39.04 60.63
CA VAL A 4 15.45 38.13 59.56
C VAL A 4 15.13 38.95 58.31
N VAL A 5 15.80 38.68 57.19
CA VAL A 5 15.45 39.20 55.87
C VAL A 5 14.58 38.16 55.17
N ILE A 6 13.28 38.44 55.05
CA ILE A 6 12.35 37.65 54.23
C ILE A 6 12.34 38.26 52.82
N VAL A 7 12.82 37.50 51.84
CA VAL A 7 12.66 37.83 50.42
C VAL A 7 11.38 37.16 49.94
N THR A 8 10.35 37.94 49.64
CA THR A 8 9.13 37.49 48.97
C THR A 8 9.36 37.48 47.45
N ALA A 9 9.49 36.29 46.86
CA ALA A 9 9.46 36.13 45.40
C ALA A 9 8.01 36.26 44.91
N ALA A 10 7.74 37.25 44.05
CA ALA A 10 6.49 37.35 43.32
C ALA A 10 6.45 36.29 42.21
N VAL A 11 5.43 35.42 42.23
CA VAL A 11 5.14 34.48 41.14
C VAL A 11 4.44 35.26 40.03
N PRO A 12 4.93 35.26 38.77
CA PRO A 12 4.21 35.89 37.68
C PRO A 12 2.96 35.05 37.34
N ALA A 13 1.81 35.72 37.27
CA ALA A 13 0.57 35.11 36.82
C ALA A 13 0.69 34.66 35.36
N LEU A 14 0.50 33.37 35.10
CA LEU A 14 0.32 32.82 33.76
C LEU A 14 -0.94 33.44 33.14
N ALA A 15 -0.75 34.21 32.08
CA ALA A 15 -1.84 34.61 31.20
C ALA A 15 -2.42 33.34 30.56
N MET A 16 -3.67 33.02 30.90
CA MET A 16 -4.44 32.00 30.18
C MET A 16 -4.63 32.47 28.75
N GLY A 17 -3.87 31.89 27.82
CA GLY A 17 -4.06 32.10 26.38
C GLY A 17 -5.51 31.76 26.01
N GLY A 18 -6.16 32.65 25.28
CA GLY A 18 -7.47 32.40 24.69
C GLY A 18 -7.45 31.16 23.78
N PRO A 19 -8.62 30.62 23.41
CA PRO A 19 -8.70 29.44 22.56
C PRO A 19 -7.92 29.66 21.27
N ALA A 20 -6.97 28.76 21.00
CA ALA A 20 -6.21 28.77 19.76
C ALA A 20 -7.17 28.72 18.56
N GLN A 21 -7.07 29.69 17.66
CA GLN A 21 -7.76 29.67 16.37
C GLN A 21 -7.33 28.38 15.65
N ALA A 22 -8.28 27.49 15.34
CA ALA A 22 -7.99 26.28 14.58
C ALA A 22 -7.30 26.64 13.26
N ALA A 23 -6.18 25.99 12.96
CA ALA A 23 -5.47 26.18 11.69
C ALA A 23 -6.40 25.82 10.52
N ALA A 24 -6.48 26.67 9.50
CA ALA A 24 -7.31 26.42 8.32
C ALA A 24 -6.74 25.27 7.48
N THR A 25 -7.62 24.47 6.88
CA THR A 25 -7.24 23.25 6.14
C THR A 25 -7.10 23.56 4.64
N PRO A 26 -5.88 23.61 4.06
CA PRO A 26 -5.70 24.03 2.66
C PRO A 26 -6.25 23.00 1.67
N VAL A 27 -6.77 23.49 0.53
CA VAL A 27 -7.12 22.63 -0.62
C VAL A 27 -5.84 22.18 -1.35
N MET A 28 -4.91 23.11 -1.54
CA MET A 28 -3.62 22.88 -2.20
C MET A 28 -2.60 22.41 -1.17
N ALA A 29 -2.53 21.10 -0.98
CA ALA A 29 -1.58 20.44 -0.10
C ALA A 29 -1.35 18.99 -0.56
N SER A 30 -0.30 18.35 -0.08
CA SER A 30 -0.16 16.90 -0.24
C SER A 30 -1.14 16.17 0.69
N ALA A 31 -1.53 14.95 0.31
CA ALA A 31 -2.30 14.08 1.19
C ALA A 31 -1.54 13.82 2.51
N SER A 32 -2.27 13.83 3.63
CA SER A 32 -1.73 13.60 4.97
C SER A 32 -1.66 12.12 5.35
N VAL A 33 -2.32 11.25 4.58
CA VAL A 33 -2.38 9.81 4.79
C VAL A 33 -2.16 9.05 3.47
N SER A 34 -1.81 7.77 3.55
CA SER A 34 -1.58 6.94 2.37
C SER A 34 -2.89 6.40 1.77
N ALA A 35 -2.84 5.92 0.53
CA ALA A 35 -3.96 5.21 -0.09
C ALA A 35 -4.39 3.97 0.71
N ALA A 36 -3.44 3.29 1.36
CA ALA A 36 -3.72 2.15 2.23
C ALA A 36 -4.48 2.56 3.50
N ASP A 37 -4.18 3.74 4.07
CA ASP A 37 -4.93 4.28 5.20
C ASP A 37 -6.37 4.64 4.81
N LEU A 38 -6.56 5.24 3.64
CA LEU A 38 -7.89 5.55 3.10
C LEU A 38 -8.72 4.28 2.88
N ALA A 39 -8.14 3.28 2.20
CA ALA A 39 -8.79 2.01 1.92
C ALA A 39 -9.02 1.20 3.21
N GLY A 40 -8.04 1.17 4.11
CA GLY A 40 -8.15 0.53 5.42
C GLY A 40 -9.25 1.14 6.28
N TRP A 41 -9.30 2.46 6.37
CA TRP A 41 -10.36 3.18 7.08
C TRP A 41 -11.73 2.87 6.48
N TYR A 42 -11.85 2.86 5.15
CA TYR A 42 -13.11 2.53 4.48
C TYR A 42 -13.57 1.12 4.83
N ARG A 43 -12.69 0.12 4.69
CA ARG A 43 -12.99 -1.28 5.05
C ARG A 43 -13.40 -1.41 6.52
N SER A 44 -12.78 -0.62 7.42
CA SER A 44 -13.12 -0.60 8.84
C SER A 44 -14.56 -0.18 9.13
N LYS A 45 -15.27 0.43 8.16
CA LYS A 45 -16.70 0.79 8.29
C LYS A 45 -17.64 -0.38 8.00
N GLY A 46 -17.14 -1.52 7.54
CA GLY A 46 -17.96 -2.67 7.16
C GLY A 46 -18.91 -2.37 5.98
N LYS A 47 -18.56 -1.40 5.14
CA LYS A 47 -19.32 -1.02 3.94
C LYS A 47 -18.76 -1.73 2.71
N VAL A 48 -19.64 -2.02 1.76
CA VAL A 48 -19.27 -2.54 0.44
C VAL A 48 -19.41 -1.40 -0.56
N SER A 49 -18.32 -1.10 -1.28
CA SER A 49 -18.31 -0.07 -2.32
C SER A 49 -18.99 -0.59 -3.59
N SER A 50 -19.81 0.24 -4.22
CA SER A 50 -20.38 -0.03 -5.54
C SER A 50 -19.57 0.64 -6.67
N ALA A 51 -18.40 1.22 -6.38
CA ALA A 51 -17.56 1.84 -7.40
C ALA A 51 -17.14 0.83 -8.47
N THR A 52 -16.78 1.32 -9.66
CA THR A 52 -16.39 0.49 -10.82
C THR A 52 -15.00 -0.17 -10.68
N VAL A 53 -14.27 0.17 -9.61
CA VAL A 53 -13.00 -0.43 -9.20
C VAL A 53 -13.04 -0.71 -7.70
N ASP A 54 -12.16 -1.58 -7.23
CA ASP A 54 -12.02 -1.86 -5.80
C ASP A 54 -11.55 -0.63 -5.00
N ILE A 55 -11.73 -0.68 -3.68
CA ILE A 55 -11.49 0.46 -2.80
C ILE A 55 -10.02 0.87 -2.74
N ASP A 56 -9.08 -0.07 -2.88
CA ASP A 56 -7.65 0.19 -2.85
C ASP A 56 -7.20 0.89 -4.13
N THR A 57 -7.71 0.44 -5.27
CA THR A 57 -7.52 1.10 -6.55
C THR A 57 -8.12 2.51 -6.55
N LEU A 58 -9.34 2.68 -6.02
CA LEU A 58 -9.97 4.00 -5.94
C LEU A 58 -9.19 4.95 -5.02
N ALA A 59 -8.82 4.50 -3.82
CA ALA A 59 -8.01 5.28 -2.88
C ALA A 59 -6.64 5.67 -3.48
N ARG A 60 -6.01 4.76 -4.23
CA ARG A 60 -4.76 5.04 -4.95
C ARG A 60 -4.94 6.13 -6.00
N TYR A 61 -6.01 6.10 -6.80
CA TYR A 61 -6.27 7.17 -7.78
C TYR A 61 -6.40 8.54 -7.13
N TYR A 62 -7.05 8.65 -5.98
CA TYR A 62 -7.15 9.93 -5.25
C TYR A 62 -5.80 10.46 -4.80
N VAL A 63 -4.93 9.60 -4.28
CA VAL A 63 -3.59 10.00 -3.84
C VAL A 63 -2.69 10.36 -5.03
N GLU A 64 -2.73 9.59 -6.11
CA GLU A 64 -1.92 9.85 -7.31
C GLU A 64 -2.36 11.14 -8.03
N GLU A 65 -3.64 11.26 -8.38
CA GLU A 65 -4.15 12.44 -9.11
C GLU A 65 -4.04 13.70 -8.26
N GLY A 66 -4.26 13.60 -6.93
CA GLY A 66 -4.04 14.70 -6.00
C GLY A 66 -2.57 15.14 -5.94
N ALA A 67 -1.63 14.20 -5.87
CA ALA A 67 -0.21 14.50 -5.84
C ALA A 67 0.27 15.21 -7.11
N ASP A 68 -0.19 14.76 -8.29
CA ASP A 68 0.16 15.37 -9.58
C ASP A 68 -0.31 16.84 -9.68
N GLU A 69 -1.49 17.15 -9.10
CA GLU A 69 -2.12 18.47 -9.17
C GLU A 69 -1.83 19.36 -7.95
N GLY A 70 -1.10 18.85 -6.94
CA GLY A 70 -0.83 19.54 -5.67
C GLY A 70 -2.08 19.73 -4.79
N VAL A 71 -3.09 18.88 -4.95
CA VAL A 71 -4.36 18.89 -4.22
C VAL A 71 -4.37 17.78 -3.17
N ALA A 72 -4.95 18.05 -2.00
CA ALA A 72 -5.04 17.08 -0.92
C ALA A 72 -6.00 15.92 -1.28
N GLY A 73 -5.44 14.86 -1.88
CA GLY A 73 -6.19 13.71 -2.41
C GLY A 73 -6.97 12.93 -1.35
N ASP A 74 -6.50 12.89 -0.11
CA ASP A 74 -7.19 12.30 1.05
C ASP A 74 -8.44 13.08 1.46
N LEU A 75 -8.42 14.41 1.38
CA LEU A 75 -9.58 15.27 1.57
C LEU A 75 -10.56 15.16 0.40
N ALA A 76 -10.07 15.03 -0.84
CA ALA A 76 -10.91 14.72 -2.00
C ALA A 76 -11.60 13.35 -1.87
N PHE A 77 -10.89 12.34 -1.35
CA PHE A 77 -11.48 11.05 -1.01
C PHE A 77 -12.54 11.21 0.09
N ALA A 78 -12.25 11.93 1.18
CA ALA A 78 -13.21 12.20 2.24
C ALA A 78 -14.47 12.90 1.72
N GLN A 79 -14.29 13.86 0.81
CA GLN A 79 -15.38 14.52 0.10
C GLN A 79 -16.23 13.52 -0.69
N SER A 80 -15.59 12.61 -1.42
CA SER A 80 -16.29 11.61 -2.23
C SER A 80 -17.14 10.66 -1.38
N ILE A 81 -16.74 10.37 -0.14
CA ILE A 81 -17.56 9.59 0.79
C ILE A 81 -18.87 10.33 1.13
N VAL A 82 -18.81 11.65 1.31
CA VAL A 82 -20.00 12.48 1.56
C VAL A 82 -20.91 12.49 0.33
N GLU A 83 -20.33 12.73 -0.84
CA GLU A 83 -21.05 12.93 -2.12
C GLU A 83 -21.74 11.65 -2.61
N THR A 84 -21.09 10.51 -2.43
CA THR A 84 -21.58 9.22 -2.92
C THR A 84 -22.32 8.42 -1.84
N GLY A 85 -22.33 8.87 -0.60
CA GLY A 85 -22.85 8.09 0.53
C GLY A 85 -22.05 6.81 0.75
N TYR A 86 -20.74 6.93 1.02
CA TYR A 86 -19.81 5.80 1.20
C TYR A 86 -19.68 4.90 -0.04
N PHE A 87 -19.66 5.49 -1.24
CA PHE A 87 -19.66 4.77 -2.51
C PHE A 87 -20.87 3.85 -2.69
N GLY A 88 -21.99 4.16 -2.03
CA GLY A 88 -23.28 3.53 -2.27
C GLY A 88 -23.95 4.05 -3.53
N PHE A 89 -23.66 5.30 -3.90
CA PHE A 89 -24.23 6.06 -5.01
C PHE A 89 -25.75 6.24 -4.91
N SER A 90 -26.28 7.17 -5.68
CA SER A 90 -27.73 7.40 -5.77
C SER A 90 -28.24 6.98 -7.14
N THR A 91 -29.56 6.90 -7.30
CA THR A 91 -30.16 6.71 -8.63
C THR A 91 -29.94 7.91 -9.56
N ARG A 92 -29.66 9.10 -9.01
CA ARG A 92 -29.41 10.33 -9.78
C ARG A 92 -27.99 10.40 -10.33
N VAL A 93 -27.02 9.85 -9.57
CA VAL A 93 -25.62 9.73 -9.98
C VAL A 93 -25.18 8.29 -9.67
N PRO A 94 -25.47 7.34 -10.57
CA PRO A 94 -25.14 5.94 -10.35
C PRO A 94 -23.64 5.69 -10.46
N ALA A 95 -23.17 4.58 -9.89
CA ALA A 95 -21.75 4.21 -9.91
C ALA A 95 -21.14 4.18 -11.32
N SER A 96 -21.93 3.77 -12.33
CA SER A 96 -21.50 3.73 -13.74
C SER A 96 -21.11 5.09 -14.31
N PHE A 97 -21.46 6.20 -13.65
CA PHE A 97 -21.06 7.52 -14.10
C PHE A 97 -19.62 7.87 -13.72
N ASN A 98 -18.99 7.11 -12.81
CA ASN A 98 -17.68 7.44 -12.25
C ASN A 98 -17.60 8.88 -11.73
N ASN A 99 -18.72 9.44 -11.26
CA ASN A 99 -18.79 10.82 -10.77
C ASN A 99 -18.83 10.81 -9.25
N PHE A 100 -17.66 10.94 -8.64
CA PHE A 100 -17.47 10.80 -7.21
C PHE A 100 -17.71 12.09 -6.41
N SER A 101 -17.98 13.20 -7.10
CA SER A 101 -18.06 14.53 -6.48
C SER A 101 -19.29 15.33 -6.89
N GLY A 102 -20.29 14.67 -7.47
CA GLY A 102 -21.55 15.28 -7.86
C GLY A 102 -21.43 16.34 -8.97
N LEU A 103 -20.36 16.34 -9.77
CA LEU A 103 -20.15 17.35 -10.81
C LEU A 103 -21.34 17.39 -11.77
N GLY A 104 -21.96 18.56 -11.89
CA GLY A 104 -23.11 18.76 -12.79
C GLY A 104 -24.47 18.28 -12.25
N ALA A 105 -24.53 17.63 -11.08
CA ALA A 105 -25.77 17.12 -10.50
C ALA A 105 -26.60 18.21 -9.75
N VAL A 106 -26.81 19.38 -10.39
CA VAL A 106 -27.57 20.51 -9.80
C VAL A 106 -29.07 20.29 -9.88
N ASP A 107 -29.82 20.78 -8.87
CA ASP A 107 -31.28 20.70 -8.83
C ASP A 107 -31.93 21.35 -10.05
N GLY A 108 -32.76 20.56 -10.76
CA GLY A 108 -33.42 20.97 -12.00
C GLY A 108 -32.53 21.00 -13.26
N GLY A 109 -31.28 20.54 -13.19
CA GLY A 109 -30.33 20.50 -14.33
C GLY A 109 -30.43 19.26 -15.24
N SER A 110 -29.83 19.34 -16.43
CA SER A 110 -29.96 18.37 -17.54
C SER A 110 -29.05 17.13 -17.50
N GLY A 111 -28.29 16.90 -16.42
CA GLY A 111 -27.55 15.64 -16.20
C GLY A 111 -26.27 15.81 -15.39
N ALA A 112 -25.97 14.82 -14.55
CA ALA A 112 -24.66 14.72 -13.88
C ALA A 112 -23.56 14.37 -14.90
N ALA A 113 -22.35 14.88 -14.70
CA ALA A 113 -21.20 14.50 -15.52
C ALA A 113 -20.97 12.98 -15.43
N THR A 114 -20.52 12.39 -16.54
CA THR A 114 -20.23 10.96 -16.68
C THR A 114 -18.82 10.82 -17.23
N PHE A 115 -18.02 9.94 -16.65
CA PHE A 115 -16.62 9.71 -17.03
C PHE A 115 -16.40 8.25 -17.45
N PRO A 116 -15.52 8.01 -18.43
CA PRO A 116 -15.31 6.68 -19.03
C PRO A 116 -14.80 5.63 -18.03
N ASP A 117 -14.03 6.05 -17.02
CA ASP A 117 -13.48 5.19 -15.99
C ASP A 117 -13.33 5.93 -14.65
N ALA A 118 -13.10 5.17 -13.58
CA ALA A 118 -12.95 5.70 -12.23
C ALA A 118 -11.81 6.72 -12.13
N ARG A 119 -10.67 6.48 -12.78
CA ARG A 119 -9.51 7.38 -12.70
C ARG A 119 -9.83 8.73 -13.31
N THR A 120 -10.51 8.75 -14.45
CA THR A 120 -10.96 9.98 -15.12
C THR A 120 -11.95 10.76 -14.25
N GLY A 121 -12.84 10.05 -13.55
CA GLY A 121 -13.75 10.62 -12.57
C GLY A 121 -13.06 11.30 -11.39
N VAL A 122 -12.08 10.61 -10.79
CA VAL A 122 -11.24 11.16 -9.71
C VAL A 122 -10.47 12.38 -10.21
N ARG A 123 -9.86 12.30 -11.39
CA ARG A 123 -9.16 13.42 -12.03
C ARG A 123 -10.05 14.64 -12.18
N ALA A 124 -11.28 14.48 -12.66
CA ALA A 124 -12.21 15.59 -12.82
C ALA A 124 -12.52 16.27 -11.49
N GLN A 125 -12.71 15.50 -10.41
CA GLN A 125 -12.88 16.06 -9.07
C GLN A 125 -11.64 16.85 -8.62
N ILE A 126 -10.44 16.28 -8.78
CA ILE A 126 -9.18 16.92 -8.38
C ILE A 126 -8.96 18.23 -9.15
N GLN A 127 -9.18 18.22 -10.47
CA GLN A 127 -9.10 19.44 -11.30
C GLN A 127 -10.10 20.50 -10.82
N HIS A 128 -11.32 20.10 -10.45
CA HIS A 128 -12.31 21.03 -9.91
C HIS A 128 -11.86 21.64 -8.58
N LEU A 129 -11.34 20.82 -7.67
CA LEU A 129 -10.78 21.28 -6.39
C LEU A 129 -9.61 22.23 -6.60
N ARG A 130 -8.69 21.92 -7.51
CA ARG A 130 -7.60 22.83 -7.88
C ARG A 130 -8.12 24.17 -8.37
N ALA A 131 -9.19 24.19 -9.18
CA ALA A 131 -9.80 25.44 -9.63
C ALA A 131 -10.30 26.32 -8.48
N TYR A 132 -10.83 25.71 -7.40
CA TYR A 132 -11.26 26.41 -6.19
C TYR A 132 -10.09 26.84 -5.30
N GLY A 133 -9.02 26.06 -5.25
CA GLY A 133 -7.90 26.25 -4.33
C GLY A 133 -6.75 27.11 -4.85
N ASP A 134 -6.47 27.08 -6.15
CA ASP A 134 -5.31 27.71 -6.79
C ASP A 134 -5.74 28.90 -7.68
N PRO A 135 -5.40 30.15 -7.31
CA PRO A 135 -5.67 31.34 -8.13
C PRO A 135 -5.02 31.30 -9.52
N GLY A 136 -3.94 30.54 -9.70
CA GLY A 136 -3.20 30.36 -10.95
C GLY A 136 -3.71 29.22 -11.84
N ALA A 137 -4.76 28.50 -11.42
CA ALA A 137 -5.24 27.33 -12.14
C ALA A 137 -5.78 27.68 -13.54
N THR A 138 -5.15 27.12 -14.57
CA THR A 138 -5.57 27.20 -15.98
C THR A 138 -5.49 25.82 -16.61
N ALA A 139 -6.20 25.59 -17.73
CA ALA A 139 -6.16 24.29 -18.42
C ALA A 139 -4.74 23.87 -18.83
N GLY A 140 -3.86 24.82 -19.17
CA GLY A 140 -2.47 24.55 -19.54
C GLY A 140 -1.52 24.35 -18.35
N ALA A 141 -1.98 24.61 -17.12
CA ALA A 141 -1.21 24.42 -15.90
C ALA A 141 -1.55 23.12 -15.15
N LEU A 142 -2.54 22.36 -15.63
CA LEU A 142 -2.93 21.05 -15.10
C LEU A 142 -1.87 19.99 -15.45
N ALA A 143 -1.67 19.02 -14.57
CA ALA A 143 -0.72 17.93 -14.77
C ALA A 143 -1.24 16.93 -15.81
N HIS A 144 -2.55 16.78 -15.91
CA HIS A 144 -3.23 15.94 -16.90
C HIS A 144 -4.18 16.75 -17.78
N PRO A 145 -4.56 16.23 -18.97
CA PRO A 145 -5.56 16.87 -19.82
C PRO A 145 -6.83 17.22 -19.04
N LEU A 146 -7.39 18.40 -19.29
CA LEU A 146 -8.61 18.86 -18.64
C LEU A 146 -9.79 17.94 -18.99
N VAL A 147 -10.36 17.29 -17.98
CA VAL A 147 -11.54 16.42 -18.09
C VAL A 147 -12.73 16.95 -17.29
N ASP A 148 -12.52 17.88 -16.35
CA ASP A 148 -13.60 18.56 -15.64
C ASP A 148 -14.39 19.49 -16.59
N PRO A 149 -15.65 19.16 -16.94
CA PRO A 149 -16.45 19.97 -17.85
C PRO A 149 -16.85 21.33 -17.25
N ARG A 150 -16.72 21.50 -15.93
CA ARG A 150 -17.13 22.69 -15.17
C ARG A 150 -15.96 23.52 -14.68
N PHE A 151 -14.73 23.16 -15.05
CA PHE A 151 -13.52 23.87 -14.60
C PHE A 151 -13.60 25.38 -14.87
N HIS A 152 -14.12 25.76 -16.03
CA HIS A 152 -14.31 27.16 -16.44
C HIS A 152 -15.35 27.93 -15.61
N LEU A 153 -16.29 27.26 -14.93
CA LEU A 153 -17.33 27.89 -14.11
C LEU A 153 -16.79 28.37 -12.75
N VAL A 154 -15.64 27.88 -12.32
CA VAL A 154 -14.97 28.36 -11.10
C VAL A 154 -14.29 29.69 -11.42
N ALA A 155 -15.00 30.79 -11.20
CA ALA A 155 -14.52 32.15 -11.37
C ALA A 155 -14.85 33.01 -10.13
N PRO A 156 -13.89 33.81 -9.62
CA PRO A 156 -12.45 33.70 -9.91
C PRO A 156 -11.90 32.34 -9.46
N LYS A 157 -10.74 31.96 -10.00
CA LYS A 157 -9.96 30.80 -9.50
C LYS A 157 -9.42 31.11 -8.11
N GLY A 158 -9.20 30.07 -7.30
CA GLY A 158 -8.70 30.26 -5.93
C GLY A 158 -9.71 30.91 -4.97
N LYS A 159 -11.01 30.88 -5.28
CA LYS A 159 -12.06 31.51 -4.45
C LYS A 159 -12.38 30.78 -3.15
N ALA A 160 -11.84 29.57 -2.96
CA ALA A 160 -11.96 28.79 -1.73
C ALA A 160 -10.64 28.03 -1.46
N PRO A 161 -9.58 28.73 -1.01
CA PRO A 161 -8.28 28.12 -0.74
C PRO A 161 -8.29 27.12 0.42
N THR A 162 -9.33 27.12 1.27
CA THR A 162 -9.41 26.27 2.46
C THR A 162 -10.74 25.49 2.52
N TRP A 163 -10.70 24.27 3.01
CA TRP A 163 -11.85 23.36 3.06
C TRP A 163 -13.00 23.87 3.91
N GLU A 164 -12.72 24.69 4.93
CA GLU A 164 -13.73 25.32 5.77
C GLU A 164 -14.72 26.19 4.96
N GLN A 165 -14.31 26.65 3.77
CA GLN A 165 -15.11 27.52 2.90
C GLN A 165 -16.09 26.77 1.98
N PHE A 166 -16.08 25.44 1.91
CA PHE A 166 -16.83 24.70 0.88
C PHE A 166 -18.36 24.60 1.10
N GLY A 167 -18.86 25.00 2.27
CA GLY A 167 -20.30 25.16 2.54
C GLY A 167 -20.88 26.46 1.97
N ASN A 168 -22.13 26.77 2.35
CA ASN A 168 -22.80 28.06 2.05
C ASN A 168 -22.83 28.44 0.56
N GLY A 169 -22.94 27.46 -0.33
CA GLY A 169 -23.07 27.65 -1.77
C GLY A 169 -21.75 27.75 -2.53
N ILE A 170 -20.60 27.59 -1.86
CA ILE A 170 -19.29 27.54 -2.56
C ILE A 170 -19.15 26.22 -3.34
N TRP A 171 -19.32 25.09 -2.65
CA TRP A 171 -19.44 23.77 -3.28
C TRP A 171 -20.84 23.18 -3.07
N ALA A 172 -21.32 23.19 -1.82
CA ALA A 172 -22.66 22.76 -1.47
C ALA A 172 -23.44 23.88 -0.79
N THR A 173 -24.76 23.92 -1.00
CA THR A 173 -25.65 24.88 -0.32
C THR A 173 -25.74 24.65 1.19
N ASP A 174 -25.47 23.42 1.65
CA ASP A 174 -25.43 23.06 3.06
C ASP A 174 -24.31 23.81 3.81
N PRO A 175 -24.65 24.65 4.81
CA PRO A 175 -23.67 25.33 5.66
C PRO A 175 -22.76 24.36 6.44
N GLY A 176 -23.25 23.16 6.76
CA GLY A 176 -22.51 22.13 7.48
C GLY A 176 -21.65 21.22 6.59
N TYR A 177 -21.63 21.45 5.28
CA TYR A 177 -20.93 20.59 4.33
C TYR A 177 -19.44 20.42 4.64
N SER A 178 -18.73 21.54 4.83
CA SER A 178 -17.29 21.52 5.14
C SER A 178 -17.00 20.68 6.39
N ALA A 179 -17.83 20.82 7.42
CA ALA A 179 -17.67 20.08 8.67
C ALA A 179 -17.86 18.57 8.49
N LYS A 180 -18.76 18.12 7.60
CA LYS A 180 -18.95 16.70 7.27
C LYS A 180 -17.70 16.11 6.61
N VAL A 181 -17.15 16.80 5.61
CA VAL A 181 -15.94 16.37 4.91
C VAL A 181 -14.75 16.30 5.88
N LEU A 182 -14.52 17.38 6.63
CA LEU A 182 -13.45 17.46 7.62
C LEU A 182 -13.60 16.41 8.73
N SER A 183 -14.83 16.09 9.14
CA SER A 183 -15.08 15.02 10.13
C SER A 183 -14.69 13.64 9.59
N ILE A 184 -14.97 13.34 8.31
CA ILE A 184 -14.53 12.10 7.68
C ILE A 184 -13.00 12.05 7.59
N HIS A 185 -12.38 13.14 7.15
CA HIS A 185 -10.93 13.24 7.09
C HIS A 185 -10.27 13.08 8.46
N GLN A 186 -10.85 13.67 9.52
CA GLN A 186 -10.39 13.45 10.90
C GLN A 186 -10.52 11.99 11.35
N GLN A 187 -11.58 11.28 10.95
CA GLN A 187 -11.69 9.86 11.25
C GLN A 187 -10.65 9.01 10.50
N ILE A 188 -10.33 9.39 9.26
CA ILE A 188 -9.28 8.77 8.47
C ILE A 188 -7.92 9.01 9.15
N LEU A 189 -7.63 10.25 9.54
CA LEU A 189 -6.42 10.61 10.29
C LEU A 189 -6.34 9.86 11.62
N ALA A 190 -7.44 9.75 12.36
CA ALA A 190 -7.50 9.01 13.61
C ALA A 190 -7.30 7.51 13.40
N PHE A 191 -7.83 6.94 12.31
CA PHE A 191 -7.58 5.55 11.94
C PHE A 191 -6.11 5.34 11.58
N ALA A 192 -5.54 6.19 10.71
CA ALA A 192 -4.13 6.16 10.36
C ALA A 192 -3.21 6.33 11.59
N GLY A 193 -3.65 7.14 12.56
CA GLY A 193 -3.00 7.37 13.85
C GLY A 193 -3.18 6.24 14.88
N ALA A 194 -4.25 5.44 14.76
CA ALA A 194 -4.53 4.28 15.61
C ALA A 194 -3.94 2.98 15.06
N THR A 195 -3.75 2.89 13.74
CA THR A 195 -2.98 1.82 13.08
C THR A 195 -1.47 2.03 13.22
N THR A 196 -1.06 3.05 13.96
CA THR A 196 0.34 3.33 14.27
C THR A 196 0.79 2.68 15.58
N PRO A 197 1.67 1.66 15.58
CA PRO A 197 2.89 1.74 16.38
C PRO A 197 3.84 2.66 15.61
N THR A 198 3.94 3.94 15.99
CA THR A 198 4.91 4.93 15.49
C THR A 198 5.34 4.78 14.00
N THR A 199 4.65 5.48 13.11
CA THR A 199 4.92 5.54 11.67
C THR A 199 5.10 6.99 11.28
N THR A 200 6.24 7.55 11.67
CA THR A 200 7.06 8.34 10.75
C THR A 200 7.11 7.66 9.38
N ALA A 201 7.31 8.42 8.30
CA ALA A 201 7.95 7.88 7.10
C ALA A 201 9.04 6.86 7.52
N PRO A 202 9.25 5.73 6.82
CA PRO A 202 10.34 4.82 7.17
C PRO A 202 11.58 5.69 7.39
N PRO A 203 12.21 5.60 8.56
CA PRO A 203 13.04 6.69 9.06
C PRO A 203 14.01 7.10 7.97
N THR A 204 13.99 8.39 7.61
CA THR A 204 15.18 9.04 7.07
C THR A 204 16.36 8.57 7.93
N PRO A 205 17.51 8.19 7.37
CA PRO A 205 18.61 7.65 8.16
C PRO A 205 19.01 8.64 9.25
N THR A 206 18.52 8.45 10.48
CA THR A 206 18.94 9.27 11.59
C THR A 206 20.30 8.75 12.01
N THR A 207 21.32 9.55 11.68
CA THR A 207 22.74 9.44 12.03
C THR A 207 23.50 8.22 11.51
N VAL A 208 24.63 8.55 10.87
CA VAL A 208 25.64 7.67 10.26
C VAL A 208 26.20 6.70 11.31
N PRO A 209 26.07 5.38 11.11
CA PRO A 209 26.94 4.43 11.79
C PRO A 209 28.35 4.54 11.19
N ALA A 210 29.38 4.50 12.04
CA ALA A 210 30.77 4.78 11.67
C ALA A 210 31.42 3.72 10.74
N SER A 211 30.74 2.61 10.41
CA SER A 211 31.23 1.59 9.47
C SER A 211 30.48 1.64 8.14
N THR A 212 31.22 1.44 7.03
CA THR A 212 30.68 1.27 5.67
C THR A 212 29.68 0.10 5.57
N TRP A 213 29.76 -0.86 6.51
CA TRP A 213 29.00 -2.11 6.51
C TRP A 213 27.85 -2.14 7.53
N ALA A 214 27.55 -1.03 8.19
CA ALA A 214 26.57 -1.01 9.26
C ALA A 214 25.23 -1.62 8.85
N PRO A 215 24.55 -2.40 9.72
CA PRO A 215 24.85 -2.59 11.15
C PRO A 215 26.02 -3.53 11.45
N PHE A 216 26.70 -4.06 10.44
CA PHE A 216 27.78 -5.03 10.60
C PHE A 216 29.15 -4.37 10.81
N ALA A 217 30.02 -5.08 11.53
CA ALA A 217 31.40 -4.66 11.74
C ALA A 217 32.26 -4.90 10.49
N THR A 218 32.00 -5.99 9.77
CA THR A 218 32.77 -6.40 8.59
C THR A 218 31.87 -6.72 7.39
N SER A 219 32.44 -6.65 6.18
CA SER A 219 31.79 -7.12 4.96
C SER A 219 31.48 -8.63 5.02
N ALA A 220 32.30 -9.42 5.71
CA ALA A 220 32.07 -10.86 5.91
C ALA A 220 30.80 -11.12 6.73
N ASP A 221 30.57 -10.35 7.80
CA ASP A 221 29.35 -10.44 8.61
C ASP A 221 28.11 -10.08 7.78
N LEU A 222 28.20 -9.03 6.96
CA LEU A 222 27.15 -8.62 6.03
C LEU A 222 26.81 -9.73 5.05
N VAL A 223 27.82 -10.32 4.40
CA VAL A 223 27.65 -11.40 3.42
C VAL A 223 26.99 -12.61 4.07
N GLY A 224 27.49 -13.05 5.23
CA GLY A 224 26.94 -14.18 5.95
C GLY A 224 25.51 -13.93 6.41
N GLN A 225 25.21 -12.73 6.92
CA GLN A 225 23.87 -12.38 7.36
C GLN A 225 22.89 -12.25 6.19
N GLY A 226 23.32 -11.71 5.05
CA GLY A 226 22.53 -11.63 3.83
C GLY A 226 22.05 -13.01 3.35
N HIS A 227 22.93 -14.01 3.37
CA HIS A 227 22.54 -15.39 3.04
C HIS A 227 21.51 -15.96 4.02
N ARG A 228 21.70 -15.77 5.33
CA ARG A 228 20.73 -16.26 6.33
C ARG A 228 19.37 -15.59 6.23
N ASP A 229 19.35 -14.32 5.86
CA ASP A 229 18.11 -13.55 5.74
C ASP A 229 17.37 -13.87 4.45
N LEU A 230 18.07 -13.85 3.32
CA LEU A 230 17.44 -13.90 2.00
C LEU A 230 17.36 -15.31 1.43
N LEU A 231 18.25 -16.22 1.84
CA LEU A 231 18.35 -17.59 1.33
C LEU A 231 18.04 -18.65 2.40
N ALA A 232 17.83 -18.24 3.65
CA ALA A 232 17.56 -19.13 4.78
C ALA A 232 18.64 -20.21 5.06
N ARG A 233 19.88 -19.98 4.60
CA ARG A 233 21.06 -20.83 4.84
C ARG A 233 22.30 -19.98 5.09
N ASP A 234 23.36 -20.59 5.62
CA ASP A 234 24.65 -19.93 5.72
C ASP A 234 25.35 -19.87 4.35
N ALA A 235 26.17 -18.82 4.18
CA ALA A 235 27.08 -18.71 3.07
C ALA A 235 28.18 -19.79 3.15
N THR A 236 28.51 -20.38 2.01
CA THR A 236 29.69 -21.24 1.90
C THR A 236 30.97 -20.40 1.99
N THR A 237 32.11 -21.06 2.22
CA THR A 237 33.42 -20.36 2.23
C THR A 237 33.70 -19.63 0.91
N ALA A 238 33.33 -20.23 -0.22
CA ALA A 238 33.53 -19.62 -1.54
C ALA A 238 32.65 -18.37 -1.72
N GLU A 239 31.39 -18.43 -1.30
CA GLU A 239 30.46 -17.29 -1.35
C GLU A 239 30.89 -16.16 -0.42
N LEU A 240 31.41 -16.47 0.78
CA LEU A 240 32.00 -15.47 1.68
C LEU A 240 33.19 -14.78 1.03
N VAL A 241 34.12 -15.53 0.43
CA VAL A 241 35.30 -14.96 -0.23
C VAL A 241 34.90 -14.05 -1.39
N LEU A 242 34.00 -14.50 -2.26
CA LEU A 242 33.55 -13.72 -3.41
C LEU A 242 32.76 -12.48 -2.99
N GLY A 243 31.83 -12.63 -2.04
CA GLY A 243 31.01 -11.53 -1.52
C GLY A 243 31.86 -10.45 -0.86
N VAL A 244 32.86 -10.84 -0.06
CA VAL A 244 33.81 -9.90 0.53
C VAL A 244 34.64 -9.20 -0.54
N ASP A 245 35.17 -9.91 -1.54
CA ASP A 245 35.98 -9.30 -2.62
C ASP A 245 35.20 -8.21 -3.37
N VAL A 246 33.96 -8.47 -3.77
CA VAL A 246 33.16 -7.50 -4.53
C VAL A 246 32.75 -6.28 -3.71
N LEU A 247 32.58 -6.44 -2.39
CA LEU A 247 32.25 -5.34 -1.48
C LEU A 247 33.49 -4.49 -1.15
N GLU A 248 34.60 -5.12 -0.77
CA GLU A 248 35.84 -4.42 -0.39
C GLU A 248 36.46 -3.67 -1.57
N ARG A 249 36.32 -4.21 -2.79
CA ARG A 249 36.74 -3.55 -4.03
C ARG A 249 35.72 -2.54 -4.56
N GLN A 250 34.62 -2.36 -3.84
CA GLN A 250 33.53 -1.43 -4.18
C GLN A 250 32.95 -1.67 -5.58
N LEU A 251 32.99 -2.92 -6.05
CA LEU A 251 32.35 -3.31 -7.30
C LEU A 251 30.83 -3.32 -7.13
N PHE A 252 30.35 -3.70 -5.95
CA PHE A 252 28.96 -3.58 -5.52
C PHE A 252 28.83 -2.75 -4.23
N THR A 253 27.68 -2.09 -4.08
CA THR A 253 27.20 -1.62 -2.79
C THR A 253 26.64 -2.80 -1.97
N PRO A 254 26.52 -2.68 -0.64
CA PRO A 254 25.76 -3.61 0.19
C PRO A 254 24.39 -3.98 -0.38
N SER A 255 23.60 -2.97 -0.72
CA SER A 255 22.23 -3.13 -1.23
C SER A 255 22.22 -3.85 -2.58
N ARG A 256 23.19 -3.55 -3.46
CA ARG A 256 23.31 -4.27 -4.73
C ARG A 256 23.71 -5.73 -4.54
N TYR A 257 24.67 -6.00 -3.65
CA TYR A 257 25.07 -7.37 -3.33
C TYR A 257 23.89 -8.19 -2.80
N LEU A 258 23.17 -7.67 -1.81
CA LEU A 258 21.99 -8.31 -1.24
C LEU A 258 20.87 -8.51 -2.28
N ALA A 259 20.67 -7.53 -3.19
CA ALA A 259 19.73 -7.68 -4.30
C ALA A 259 20.09 -8.85 -5.23
N THR A 260 21.39 -9.12 -5.46
CA THR A 260 21.79 -10.29 -6.28
C THR A 260 21.42 -11.62 -5.63
N LEU A 261 21.38 -11.69 -4.30
CA LEU A 261 20.92 -12.90 -3.59
C LEU A 261 19.42 -13.13 -3.84
N VAL A 262 18.61 -12.06 -3.83
CA VAL A 262 17.18 -12.16 -4.12
C VAL A 262 16.92 -12.47 -5.60
N GLU A 263 17.65 -11.83 -6.52
CA GLU A 263 17.54 -12.05 -7.97
C GLU A 263 18.02 -13.45 -8.39
N GLY A 264 18.97 -14.03 -7.65
CA GLY A 264 19.50 -15.38 -7.88
C GLY A 264 18.74 -16.43 -7.08
N GLU A 265 19.41 -17.02 -6.09
CA GLU A 265 18.89 -18.16 -5.34
C GLU A 265 17.58 -17.85 -4.57
N GLY A 266 17.37 -16.61 -4.15
CA GLY A 266 16.11 -16.19 -3.54
C GLY A 266 14.92 -16.32 -4.51
N ALA A 267 15.14 -16.06 -5.80
CA ALA A 267 14.13 -16.26 -6.85
C ALA A 267 13.93 -17.74 -7.18
N GLU A 268 14.98 -18.56 -7.05
CA GLU A 268 14.90 -20.01 -7.28
C GLU A 268 14.16 -20.72 -6.15
N HIS A 269 14.46 -20.38 -4.89
CA HIS A 269 13.97 -21.15 -3.76
C HIS A 269 12.99 -20.43 -2.84
N GLY A 270 13.07 -19.10 -2.72
CA GLY A 270 12.16 -18.32 -1.89
C GLY A 270 10.88 -17.93 -2.63
N ALA A 271 11.01 -17.45 -3.87
CA ALA A 271 9.88 -16.94 -4.64
C ALA A 271 8.75 -17.97 -4.87
N PRO A 272 9.03 -19.24 -5.20
CA PRO A 272 7.97 -20.24 -5.33
C PRO A 272 7.23 -20.51 -4.01
N ILE A 273 7.92 -20.40 -2.86
CA ILE A 273 7.28 -20.57 -1.54
C ILE A 273 6.27 -19.47 -1.28
N VAL A 274 6.62 -18.21 -1.58
CA VAL A 274 5.68 -17.09 -1.45
C VAL A 274 4.46 -17.30 -2.35
N ARG A 275 4.67 -17.67 -3.61
CA ARG A 275 3.58 -17.94 -4.54
C ARG A 275 2.71 -19.14 -4.13
N LEU A 276 3.28 -20.18 -3.52
CA LEU A 276 2.49 -21.31 -3.02
C LEU A 276 1.56 -20.87 -1.88
N TYR A 277 2.04 -20.00 -0.99
CA TYR A 277 1.25 -19.42 0.08
C TYR A 277 0.13 -18.53 -0.46
N LEU A 278 0.45 -17.66 -1.42
CA LEU A 278 -0.55 -16.83 -2.10
C LEU A 278 -1.62 -17.71 -2.76
N ALA A 279 -1.21 -18.70 -3.56
CA ALA A 279 -2.15 -19.56 -4.26
C ALA A 279 -3.01 -20.43 -3.32
N ALA A 280 -2.42 -21.07 -2.32
CA ALA A 280 -3.13 -22.02 -1.46
C ALA A 280 -3.90 -21.34 -0.31
N LEU A 281 -3.39 -20.23 0.23
CA LEU A 281 -3.92 -19.61 1.45
C LEU A 281 -4.44 -18.18 1.25
N GLY A 282 -4.22 -17.57 0.09
CA GLY A 282 -4.61 -16.19 -0.20
C GLY A 282 -3.86 -15.17 0.66
N ARG A 283 -2.64 -15.49 1.11
CA ARG A 283 -1.82 -14.60 1.94
C ARG A 283 -0.34 -14.93 1.83
N LEU A 284 0.51 -14.00 2.26
CA LEU A 284 1.96 -14.18 2.41
C LEU A 284 2.32 -15.17 3.53
N PRO A 285 3.46 -15.88 3.44
CA PRO A 285 3.98 -16.64 4.56
C PRO A 285 4.42 -15.72 5.70
N ASP A 286 4.40 -16.24 6.93
CA ASP A 286 5.10 -15.58 8.04
C ASP A 286 6.62 -15.88 7.97
N PRO A 287 7.48 -15.15 8.71
CA PRO A 287 8.94 -15.35 8.64
C PRO A 287 9.40 -16.78 8.98
N SER A 288 8.70 -17.47 9.89
CA SER A 288 9.04 -18.83 10.28
C SER A 288 8.68 -19.82 9.19
N GLY A 289 7.48 -19.70 8.62
CA GLY A 289 7.01 -20.49 7.48
C GLY A 289 7.91 -20.30 6.25
N MET A 290 8.23 -19.05 5.90
CA MET A 290 9.12 -18.72 4.78
C MET A 290 10.47 -19.42 4.93
N GLY A 291 11.14 -19.27 6.08
CA GLY A 291 12.44 -19.90 6.31
C GLY A 291 12.37 -21.44 6.38
N TYR A 292 11.31 -22.00 6.96
CA TYR A 292 11.11 -23.44 7.09
C TYR A 292 10.92 -24.14 5.74
N TRP A 293 10.10 -23.56 4.86
CA TRP A 293 9.82 -24.13 3.54
C TRP A 293 10.95 -23.88 2.55
N THR A 294 11.60 -22.71 2.59
CA THR A 294 12.78 -22.43 1.77
C THR A 294 13.90 -23.45 2.05
N ARG A 295 14.18 -23.75 3.33
CA ARG A 295 15.17 -24.78 3.70
C ARG A 295 14.80 -26.19 3.24
N ARG A 296 13.50 -26.54 3.23
CA ARG A 296 13.06 -27.84 2.71
C ARG A 296 13.25 -27.94 1.21
N HIS A 297 12.89 -26.88 0.51
CA HIS A 297 13.05 -26.83 -0.93
C HIS A 297 14.54 -26.90 -1.32
N LEU A 298 15.41 -26.18 -0.60
CA LEU A 298 16.88 -26.34 -0.68
C LEU A 298 17.35 -27.77 -0.41
N ALA A 299 16.69 -28.49 0.49
CA ALA A 299 16.98 -29.90 0.78
C ALA A 299 16.37 -30.89 -0.24
N GLY A 300 15.80 -30.39 -1.34
CA GLY A 300 15.28 -31.20 -2.45
C GLY A 300 13.78 -31.51 -2.38
N TRP A 301 13.03 -30.92 -1.43
CA TRP A 301 11.58 -31.05 -1.44
C TRP A 301 10.98 -30.33 -2.65
N THR A 302 10.09 -31.01 -3.36
CA THR A 302 9.37 -30.45 -4.48
C THR A 302 8.29 -29.47 -4.01
N LEU A 303 7.91 -28.53 -4.88
CA LEU A 303 6.77 -27.64 -4.63
C LEU A 303 5.47 -28.42 -4.40
N ALA A 304 5.32 -29.58 -5.04
CA ALA A 304 4.16 -30.44 -4.85
C ALA A 304 4.10 -31.04 -3.44
N GLU A 305 5.22 -31.48 -2.88
CA GLU A 305 5.28 -31.98 -1.50
C GLU A 305 5.01 -30.86 -0.48
N ILE A 306 5.51 -29.65 -0.74
CA ILE A 306 5.25 -28.48 0.11
C ILE A 306 3.76 -28.08 0.03
N ALA A 307 3.19 -28.01 -1.17
CA ALA A 307 1.78 -27.72 -1.38
C ALA A 307 0.88 -28.75 -0.66
N ASP A 308 1.25 -30.05 -0.70
CA ASP A 308 0.56 -31.11 0.03
C ASP A 308 0.49 -30.80 1.54
N GLN A 309 1.63 -30.40 2.13
CA GLN A 309 1.70 -30.04 3.55
C GLN A 309 0.89 -28.78 3.90
N ILE A 310 0.84 -27.80 3.00
CA ILE A 310 0.00 -26.60 3.18
C ILE A 310 -1.48 -26.99 3.16
N LEU A 311 -1.90 -27.82 2.20
CA LEU A 311 -3.30 -28.24 2.03
C LEU A 311 -3.83 -29.07 3.19
N VAL A 312 -2.98 -29.86 3.86
CA VAL A 312 -3.37 -30.66 5.06
C VAL A 312 -3.10 -29.91 6.37
N SER A 313 -2.66 -28.66 6.31
CA SER A 313 -2.41 -27.88 7.52
C SER A 313 -3.71 -27.52 8.23
N SER A 314 -3.67 -27.43 9.56
CA SER A 314 -4.80 -26.92 10.34
C SER A 314 -5.19 -25.50 9.95
N GLU A 315 -4.29 -24.74 9.31
CA GLU A 315 -4.63 -23.43 8.80
C GLU A 315 -5.54 -23.50 7.57
N PHE A 316 -5.17 -24.32 6.58
CA PHE A 316 -5.99 -24.50 5.39
C PHE A 316 -7.39 -24.99 5.79
N GLU A 317 -7.47 -25.97 6.69
CA GLU A 317 -8.73 -26.46 7.23
C GLU A 317 -9.53 -25.37 7.96
N ARG A 318 -8.89 -24.53 8.78
CA ARG A 318 -9.60 -23.42 9.45
C ARG A 318 -10.13 -22.37 8.49
N ARG A 319 -9.43 -22.10 7.38
CA ARG A 319 -9.81 -21.06 6.41
C ARG A 319 -10.84 -21.56 5.40
N PHE A 320 -10.67 -22.78 4.91
CA PHE A 320 -11.42 -23.30 3.75
C PHE A 320 -12.16 -24.61 4.04
N GLY A 321 -11.92 -25.25 5.20
CA GLY A 321 -12.49 -26.54 5.53
C GLY A 321 -11.98 -27.66 4.62
N ALA A 322 -12.89 -28.53 4.20
CA ALA A 322 -12.66 -29.57 3.21
C ALA A 322 -13.50 -29.26 1.94
N PRO A 323 -13.10 -28.26 1.12
CA PRO A 323 -13.92 -27.82 0.00
C PRO A 323 -14.06 -28.96 -1.01
N ALA A 324 -15.22 -29.07 -1.67
CA ALA A 324 -15.39 -29.95 -2.83
C ALA A 324 -14.51 -29.47 -3.99
N ASP A 325 -14.22 -30.34 -4.98
CA ASP A 325 -13.25 -30.02 -6.03
C ASP A 325 -13.57 -28.73 -6.80
N GLY A 326 -14.84 -28.48 -7.14
CA GLY A 326 -15.23 -27.24 -7.82
C GLY A 326 -14.98 -25.99 -6.97
N ALA A 327 -15.33 -26.03 -5.69
CA ALA A 327 -15.08 -24.92 -4.75
C ALA A 327 -13.57 -24.73 -4.48
N PHE A 328 -12.81 -25.83 -4.47
CA PHE A 328 -11.35 -25.77 -4.36
C PHE A 328 -10.73 -25.09 -5.58
N VAL A 329 -11.16 -25.41 -6.79
CA VAL A 329 -10.70 -24.76 -8.02
C VAL A 329 -11.04 -23.26 -8.01
N ASP A 330 -12.28 -22.91 -7.64
CA ASP A 330 -12.72 -21.52 -7.59
C ASP A 330 -11.89 -20.70 -6.58
N GLN A 331 -11.59 -21.27 -5.41
CA GLN A 331 -10.71 -20.63 -4.43
C GLN A 331 -9.30 -20.35 -4.98
N LEU A 332 -8.75 -21.24 -5.81
CA LEU A 332 -7.46 -21.01 -6.44
C LEU A 332 -7.53 -19.87 -7.45
N TYR A 333 -8.63 -19.73 -8.20
CA TYR A 333 -8.85 -18.57 -9.07
C TYR A 333 -8.88 -17.27 -8.28
N GLU A 334 -9.63 -17.21 -7.19
CA GLU A 334 -9.70 -16.04 -6.33
C GLU A 334 -8.33 -15.67 -5.76
N ASN A 335 -7.61 -16.64 -5.20
CA ASN A 335 -6.32 -16.41 -4.56
C ASN A 335 -5.22 -15.95 -5.53
N VAL A 336 -5.27 -16.40 -6.78
CA VAL A 336 -4.15 -16.26 -7.74
C VAL A 336 -4.39 -15.14 -8.73
N LEU A 337 -5.65 -14.94 -9.12
CA LEU A 337 -6.06 -13.99 -10.16
C LEU A 337 -6.97 -12.87 -9.61
N ASP A 338 -7.28 -12.88 -8.32
CA ASP A 338 -8.16 -11.91 -7.65
C ASP A 338 -9.53 -11.79 -8.35
N ARG A 339 -10.02 -12.93 -8.87
CA ARG A 339 -11.31 -13.03 -9.57
C ARG A 339 -11.91 -14.41 -9.43
N ALA A 340 -13.22 -14.49 -9.56
CA ALA A 340 -13.92 -15.76 -9.70
C ALA A 340 -13.43 -16.51 -10.97
N GLY A 341 -13.39 -17.84 -10.88
CA GLY A 341 -13.15 -18.68 -12.04
C GLY A 341 -14.30 -18.57 -13.03
N ASP A 342 -14.00 -18.56 -14.33
CA ASP A 342 -15.07 -18.68 -15.30
C ASP A 342 -15.65 -20.11 -15.26
N PRO A 343 -16.95 -20.32 -15.52
CA PRO A 343 -17.57 -21.63 -15.39
C PRO A 343 -16.90 -22.74 -16.21
N SER A 344 -16.31 -22.39 -17.36
CA SER A 344 -15.64 -23.37 -18.23
C SER A 344 -14.29 -23.79 -17.67
N GLY A 345 -13.52 -22.85 -17.13
CA GLY A 345 -12.27 -23.09 -16.42
C GLY A 345 -12.48 -23.95 -15.18
N ILE A 346 -13.50 -23.65 -14.37
CA ILE A 346 -13.84 -24.44 -13.19
C ILE A 346 -14.21 -25.87 -13.57
N ASP A 347 -15.09 -26.07 -14.56
CA ASP A 347 -15.49 -27.40 -15.04
C ASP A 347 -14.28 -28.18 -15.59
N TYR A 348 -13.41 -27.52 -16.37
CA TYR A 348 -12.20 -28.13 -16.92
C TYR A 348 -11.30 -28.71 -15.82
N TRP A 349 -10.94 -27.92 -14.81
CA TRP A 349 -10.06 -28.38 -13.74
C TRP A 349 -10.75 -29.39 -12.82
N THR A 350 -12.03 -29.19 -12.54
CA THR A 350 -12.82 -30.11 -11.70
C THR A 350 -12.88 -31.51 -12.32
N ARG A 351 -13.14 -31.62 -13.62
CA ARG A 351 -13.13 -32.92 -14.31
C ARG A 351 -11.77 -33.61 -14.24
N ARG A 352 -10.68 -32.86 -14.33
CA ARG A 352 -9.32 -33.42 -14.21
C ARG A 352 -9.00 -33.90 -12.80
N LEU A 353 -9.47 -33.19 -11.76
CA LEU A 353 -9.36 -33.62 -10.36
C LEU A 353 -10.14 -34.92 -10.15
N VAL A 354 -11.41 -34.96 -10.54
CA VAL A 354 -12.29 -36.13 -10.40
C VAL A 354 -11.74 -37.35 -11.17
N ALA A 355 -11.18 -37.13 -12.36
CA ALA A 355 -10.57 -38.18 -13.16
C ALA A 355 -9.17 -38.62 -12.67
N GLY A 356 -8.63 -38.02 -11.60
CA GLY A 356 -7.28 -38.32 -11.09
C GLY A 356 -6.15 -37.91 -12.02
N GLN A 357 -6.42 -37.07 -13.03
CA GLN A 357 -5.45 -36.59 -14.01
C GLN A 357 -4.55 -35.47 -13.47
N ILE A 358 -5.00 -34.81 -12.40
CA ILE A 358 -4.21 -33.88 -11.59
C ILE A 358 -4.61 -34.05 -10.13
N SER A 359 -3.66 -33.95 -9.22
CA SER A 359 -3.94 -33.92 -7.77
C SER A 359 -4.17 -32.48 -7.31
N ARG A 360 -4.82 -32.28 -6.16
CA ARG A 360 -4.97 -30.93 -5.58
C ARG A 360 -3.64 -30.21 -5.38
N ARG A 361 -2.61 -30.89 -4.85
CA ARG A 361 -1.25 -30.33 -4.75
C ARG A 361 -0.67 -29.95 -6.11
N GLY A 362 -0.89 -30.77 -7.14
CA GLY A 362 -0.43 -30.49 -8.50
C GLY A 362 -1.14 -29.29 -9.11
N LEU A 363 -2.43 -29.11 -8.80
CA LEU A 363 -3.22 -27.96 -9.24
C LEU A 363 -2.76 -26.66 -8.57
N VAL A 364 -2.50 -26.68 -7.26
CA VAL A 364 -1.90 -25.52 -6.55
C VAL A 364 -0.59 -25.10 -7.21
N VAL A 365 0.30 -26.05 -7.47
CA VAL A 365 1.59 -25.77 -8.14
C VAL A 365 1.37 -25.18 -9.53
N GLN A 366 0.43 -25.72 -10.33
CA GLN A 366 0.13 -25.16 -11.65
C GLN A 366 -0.36 -23.72 -11.61
N PHE A 367 -1.25 -23.40 -10.68
CA PHE A 367 -1.77 -22.04 -10.53
C PHE A 367 -0.70 -21.08 -10.03
N SER A 368 0.03 -21.50 -8.99
CA SER A 368 1.12 -20.76 -8.36
C SER A 368 2.26 -20.43 -9.33
N GLU A 369 2.64 -21.38 -10.18
CA GLU A 369 3.74 -21.22 -11.13
C GLU A 369 3.26 -20.86 -12.55
N SER A 370 1.98 -20.50 -12.70
CA SER A 370 1.47 -20.01 -13.97
C SER A 370 2.18 -18.71 -14.37
N SER A 371 2.46 -18.53 -15.67
CA SER A 371 3.14 -17.32 -16.15
C SER A 371 2.39 -16.03 -15.84
N GLU A 372 1.07 -16.11 -15.69
CA GLU A 372 0.22 -14.99 -15.26
C GLU A 372 0.48 -14.64 -13.80
N HIS A 373 0.40 -15.62 -12.88
CA HIS A 373 0.61 -15.38 -11.46
C HIS A 373 2.05 -14.99 -11.12
N VAL A 374 3.04 -15.65 -11.73
CA VAL A 374 4.45 -15.30 -11.55
C VAL A 374 4.69 -13.82 -11.90
N ARG A 375 4.03 -13.32 -12.96
CA ARG A 375 4.14 -11.93 -13.40
C ARG A 375 3.38 -10.99 -12.46
N SER A 376 2.12 -11.28 -12.15
CA SER A 376 1.29 -10.39 -11.33
C SER A 376 1.78 -10.29 -9.88
N ALA A 377 2.28 -11.40 -9.32
CA ALA A 377 2.77 -11.45 -7.94
C ALA A 377 4.23 -10.99 -7.79
N GLN A 378 4.95 -10.66 -8.86
CA GLN A 378 6.40 -10.40 -8.82
C GLN A 378 6.79 -9.36 -7.76
N ILE A 379 6.09 -8.22 -7.73
CA ILE A 379 6.37 -7.12 -6.80
C ILE A 379 6.16 -7.59 -5.35
N GLU A 380 5.04 -8.27 -5.10
CA GLU A 380 4.70 -8.76 -3.77
C GLU A 380 5.69 -9.85 -3.29
N VAL A 381 6.14 -10.72 -4.20
CA VAL A 381 7.16 -11.74 -3.94
C VAL A 381 8.51 -11.12 -3.62
N GLU A 382 9.02 -10.20 -4.44
CA GLU A 382 10.27 -9.48 -4.21
C GLU A 382 10.25 -8.77 -2.85
N THR A 383 9.15 -8.05 -2.59
CA THR A 383 8.96 -7.33 -1.31
C THR A 383 8.95 -8.29 -0.12
N SER A 384 8.29 -9.43 -0.28
CA SER A 384 8.17 -10.44 0.79
C SER A 384 9.49 -11.10 1.12
N ILE A 385 10.30 -11.48 0.14
CA ILE A 385 11.62 -12.08 0.38
C ILE A 385 12.49 -11.10 1.17
N VAL A 386 12.53 -9.83 0.75
CA VAL A 386 13.31 -8.79 1.43
C VAL A 386 12.78 -8.54 2.85
N TYR A 387 11.49 -8.30 3.04
CA TYR A 387 10.94 -7.94 4.36
C TYR A 387 10.89 -9.10 5.35
N LEU A 388 10.44 -10.28 4.92
CA LEU A 388 10.37 -11.45 5.80
C LEU A 388 11.76 -11.95 6.15
N GLY A 389 12.72 -11.86 5.22
CA GLY A 389 14.10 -12.24 5.44
C GLY A 389 14.87 -11.25 6.32
N MET A 390 14.90 -9.99 5.88
CA MET A 390 15.69 -8.95 6.54
C MET A 390 14.97 -8.36 7.74
N VAL A 391 13.69 -8.03 7.68
CA VAL A 391 13.01 -7.37 8.81
C VAL A 391 12.32 -8.37 9.75
N ARG A 392 12.14 -9.62 9.30
CA ARG A 392 11.39 -10.66 10.04
C ARG A 392 9.95 -10.23 10.34
N ARG A 393 9.34 -9.49 9.41
CA ARG A 393 7.91 -9.12 9.44
C ARG A 393 7.36 -9.01 8.03
N ALA A 394 6.04 -9.13 7.88
CA ALA A 394 5.38 -8.91 6.60
C ALA A 394 5.58 -7.46 6.12
N PRO A 395 5.71 -7.23 4.81
CA PRO A 395 5.80 -5.89 4.26
C PRO A 395 4.52 -5.09 4.50
N ASP A 396 4.67 -3.81 4.86
CA ASP A 396 3.54 -2.91 4.97
C ASP A 396 2.98 -2.59 3.57
N PRO A 397 1.65 -2.42 3.40
CA PRO A 397 1.06 -2.08 2.10
C PRO A 397 1.65 -0.81 1.47
N SER A 398 2.08 0.16 2.29
CA SER A 398 2.74 1.38 1.83
C SER A 398 4.09 1.10 1.15
N VAL A 399 4.81 0.09 1.60
CA VAL A 399 6.07 -0.33 1.00
C VAL A 399 5.82 -1.05 -0.32
N ILE A 400 4.81 -1.92 -0.37
CA ILE A 400 4.41 -2.60 -1.60
C ILE A 400 4.02 -1.56 -2.66
N SER A 401 3.22 -0.56 -2.28
CA SER A 401 2.83 0.55 -3.18
C SER A 401 4.05 1.37 -3.63
N TRP A 402 4.91 1.78 -2.70
CA TRP A 402 6.15 2.50 -3.00
C TRP A 402 7.06 1.74 -3.96
N TRP A 403 7.17 0.42 -3.76
CA TRP A 403 7.97 -0.46 -4.59
C TRP A 403 7.34 -0.67 -5.96
N THR A 404 6.02 -0.85 -6.02
CA THR A 404 5.26 -0.93 -7.28
C THR A 404 5.60 0.22 -8.21
N THR A 405 5.49 1.47 -7.74
CA THR A 405 5.77 2.66 -8.54
C THR A 405 7.21 2.69 -9.07
N ARG A 406 8.19 2.32 -8.24
CA ARG A 406 9.60 2.32 -8.63
C ARG A 406 9.94 1.19 -9.59
N ARG A 407 9.46 -0.01 -9.30
CA ARG A 407 9.74 -1.21 -10.09
C ARG A 407 9.13 -1.11 -11.48
N THR A 408 7.91 -0.57 -11.59
CA THR A 408 7.27 -0.24 -12.89
C THR A 408 7.98 0.89 -13.63
N GLY A 409 8.58 1.84 -12.91
CA GLY A 409 9.46 2.87 -13.47
C GLY A 409 10.87 2.40 -13.85
N GLY A 410 11.17 1.09 -13.75
CA GLY A 410 12.45 0.50 -14.15
C GLY A 410 13.53 0.46 -13.05
N ALA A 411 13.18 0.72 -11.79
CA ALA A 411 14.14 0.62 -10.69
C ALA A 411 14.64 -0.82 -10.48
N GLY A 412 15.94 -0.95 -10.20
CA GLY A 412 16.57 -2.20 -9.77
C GLY A 412 16.17 -2.57 -8.34
N LEU A 413 16.22 -3.88 -8.02
CA LEU A 413 15.81 -4.40 -6.71
C LEU A 413 16.68 -3.87 -5.55
N ASP A 414 17.90 -3.44 -5.86
CA ASP A 414 18.81 -2.76 -4.95
C ASP A 414 18.18 -1.51 -4.33
N VAL A 415 17.23 -0.85 -4.99
CA VAL A 415 16.50 0.31 -4.42
C VAL A 415 15.58 -0.10 -3.27
N LEU A 416 14.87 -1.24 -3.38
CA LEU A 416 14.07 -1.78 -2.28
C LEU A 416 14.97 -2.28 -1.15
N VAL A 417 16.04 -2.98 -1.50
CA VAL A 417 16.97 -3.50 -0.50
C VAL A 417 17.65 -2.36 0.24
N ASP A 418 18.00 -1.25 -0.43
CA ASP A 418 18.60 -0.09 0.21
C ASP A 418 17.69 0.54 1.26
N LEU A 419 16.39 0.70 0.92
CA LEU A 419 15.37 1.16 1.87
C LEU A 419 15.34 0.29 3.14
N VAL A 420 15.38 -1.03 2.96
CA VAL A 420 15.28 -1.99 4.08
C VAL A 420 16.58 -2.08 4.86
N TYR A 421 17.71 -2.15 4.18
CA TYR A 421 19.05 -2.22 4.75
C TYR A 421 19.34 -0.99 5.61
N ALA A 422 18.96 0.20 5.13
CA ALA A 422 19.08 1.45 5.88
C ALA A 422 18.05 1.61 7.00
N SER A 423 17.01 0.76 7.08
CA SER A 423 15.93 0.93 8.05
C SER A 423 16.38 0.71 9.50
N SER A 424 15.72 1.40 10.44
CA SER A 424 15.91 1.14 11.88
C SER A 424 15.47 -0.27 12.25
N ALA A 425 14.43 -0.79 11.58
CA ALA A 425 13.90 -2.12 11.84
C ALA A 425 14.91 -3.23 11.50
N TYR A 426 15.66 -3.09 10.40
CA TYR A 426 16.74 -4.01 10.09
C TYR A 426 17.89 -3.89 11.08
N ARG A 427 18.34 -2.66 11.37
CA ARG A 427 19.43 -2.38 12.30
C ARG A 427 19.16 -2.90 13.71
N ALA A 428 17.93 -2.78 14.20
CA ALA A 428 17.50 -3.23 15.53
C ALA A 428 17.62 -4.74 15.74
N ARG A 429 17.82 -5.54 14.68
CA ARG A 429 18.07 -6.98 14.81
C ARG A 429 19.47 -7.32 15.31
N PHE A 430 20.39 -6.36 15.27
CA PHE A 430 21.82 -6.58 15.55
C PHE A 430 22.38 -5.62 16.59
N SER A 431 21.53 -4.81 17.23
CA SER A 431 21.87 -3.82 18.25
C SER A 431 21.68 -4.34 19.67
#